data_AF-A0A9X7JL47-F1
#
_entry.id   AF-A0A9X7JL47-F1
#
_cell.length_a   1.000
_cell.length_b   1.000
_cell.length_c   1.000
_cell.angle_alpha   90.00
_cell.angle_beta   90.00
_cell.angle_gamma   90.00
#
_symmetry.space_group_name_H-M   'P 1'
#
loop_
_entity.id
_entity.type
_entity.pdbx_description
1 polymer ?
#
loop_
_entity_poly.entity_id
_entity_poly.type
_entity_poly.pdbx_seq_one_letter_code
_entity_poly.pdbx_strand_id
1 'polypeptide(L)'
;MGYDQMTQLHREMTARIEGHHDIIVHGNDRGLFMPGRKNAAGVDFPPGEVSAGHIAEAIRNNPSYNGGPIRLISCHTGVLKEVAVGIPTAQALANEMQIPVTAPTHEVGIYPSRGKGQEPEVQNGGYWRTFLPLFD
;
A
#
# COMPACT_ATOMS: atom_id res chain seq x y z
N MET A 1 3.96 -9.02 -1.02
CA MET A 1 4.77 -7.79 -1.14
C MET A 1 6.00 -8.06 -2.01
N GLY A 2 6.47 -7.06 -2.74
CA GLY A 2 7.58 -7.19 -3.69
C GLY A 2 8.98 -7.16 -3.08
N TYR A 3 9.97 -7.56 -3.89
CA TYR A 3 11.40 -7.44 -3.62
C TYR A 3 12.13 -6.69 -4.74
N ASP A 4 11.41 -5.98 -5.60
CA ASP A 4 12.06 -5.01 -6.50
C ASP A 4 12.66 -3.84 -5.71
N GLN A 5 13.60 -3.14 -6.35
CA GLN A 5 14.41 -2.09 -5.74
C GLN A 5 13.56 -1.01 -5.06
N MET A 6 12.45 -0.57 -5.67
CA MET A 6 11.62 0.48 -5.10
C MET A 6 10.88 0.02 -3.84
N THR A 7 10.40 -1.22 -3.83
CA THR A 7 9.77 -1.81 -2.63
C THR A 7 10.77 -1.92 -1.47
N GLN A 8 12.01 -2.31 -1.77
CA GLN A 8 13.07 -2.41 -0.75
C GLN A 8 13.48 -1.02 -0.23
N LEU A 9 13.65 -0.03 -1.11
CA LEU A 9 13.99 1.34 -0.71
C LEU A 9 12.94 1.92 0.24
N HIS A 10 11.65 1.76 -0.07
CA HIS A 10 10.59 2.20 0.84
C HIS A 10 10.65 1.47 2.19
N ARG A 11 10.97 0.17 2.21
CA ARG A 11 11.09 -0.60 3.46
C ARG A 11 12.20 -0.07 4.37
N GLU A 12 13.30 0.36 3.78
CA GLU A 12 14.49 0.81 4.52
C GLU A 12 14.46 2.29 4.91
N MET A 13 13.82 3.13 4.10
CA MET A 13 13.92 4.59 4.22
C MET A 13 12.69 5.23 4.85
N THR A 14 11.51 4.58 4.79
CA THR A 14 10.27 5.13 5.33
C THR A 14 10.28 5.15 6.85
N ALA A 15 9.97 6.32 7.43
CA ALA A 15 9.74 6.46 8.87
C ALA A 15 8.51 5.65 9.28
N ARG A 16 8.61 4.91 10.38
CA ARG A 16 7.48 4.18 10.96
C ARG A 16 6.57 5.14 11.70
N ILE A 17 5.26 4.93 11.58
CA ILE A 17 4.28 5.57 12.46
C ILE A 17 3.96 4.58 13.57
N GLU A 18 4.05 5.03 14.82
CA GLU A 18 3.71 4.20 15.97
C GLU A 18 2.26 3.67 15.86
N GLY A 19 2.08 2.40 16.23
CA GLY A 19 0.78 1.71 16.15
C GLY A 19 0.29 1.38 14.74
N HIS A 20 0.97 1.83 13.68
CA HIS A 20 0.60 1.51 12.30
C HIS A 20 1.47 0.41 11.71
N HIS A 21 0.89 -0.34 10.77
CA HIS A 21 1.63 -1.26 9.93
C HIS A 21 1.71 -0.75 8.49
N ASP A 22 2.93 -0.55 7.98
CA ASP A 22 3.12 -0.15 6.59
C ASP A 22 3.02 -1.35 5.65
N ILE A 23 2.17 -1.22 4.63
CA ILE A 23 2.10 -2.18 3.54
C ILE A 23 2.67 -1.52 2.30
N ILE A 24 3.80 -2.07 1.85
CA ILE A 24 4.56 -1.55 0.71
C ILE A 24 4.30 -2.47 -0.48
N VAL A 25 3.57 -1.94 -1.45
CA VAL A 25 3.13 -2.65 -2.65
C VAL A 25 2.92 -1.62 -3.75
N HIS A 26 3.23 -1.96 -4.99
CA HIS A 26 2.98 -1.04 -6.11
C HIS A 26 1.49 -0.78 -6.30
N GLY A 27 1.17 0.40 -6.81
CA GLY A 27 -0.16 0.74 -7.29
C GLY A 27 -0.09 1.33 -8.69
N ASN A 28 -1.16 1.23 -9.47
CA ASN A 28 -1.25 1.83 -10.80
C ASN A 28 -2.10 3.12 -10.80
N ASP A 29 -2.13 3.83 -11.92
CA ASP A 29 -2.92 5.06 -12.13
C ASP A 29 -4.45 4.84 -12.08
N ARG A 30 -4.89 3.58 -12.11
CA ARG A 30 -6.29 3.16 -11.91
C ARG A 30 -6.65 2.90 -10.44
N GLY A 31 -5.71 3.07 -9.50
CA GLY A 31 -5.95 2.88 -8.07
C GLY A 31 -6.01 1.41 -7.63
N LEU A 32 -5.39 0.51 -8.39
CA LEU A 32 -5.36 -0.93 -8.14
C LEU A 32 -3.96 -1.37 -7.68
N PHE A 33 -3.90 -2.40 -6.84
CA PHE A 33 -2.61 -2.98 -6.44
C PHE A 33 -1.93 -3.70 -7.60
N MET A 34 -0.61 -3.60 -7.64
CA MET A 34 0.26 -4.33 -8.55
C MET A 34 1.22 -5.18 -7.72
N PRO A 35 1.53 -6.43 -8.11
CA PRO A 35 2.52 -7.21 -7.39
C PRO A 35 3.89 -6.53 -7.53
N GLY A 36 4.76 -6.82 -6.58
CA GLY A 36 6.19 -6.56 -6.79
C GLY A 36 6.67 -7.23 -8.05
N ARG A 37 7.56 -6.57 -8.79
CA ARG A 37 8.09 -7.16 -10.04
C ARG A 37 8.99 -8.36 -9.76
N LYS A 38 9.51 -8.50 -8.53
CA LYS A 38 10.36 -9.61 -8.08
C LYS A 38 9.89 -10.21 -6.76
N ASN A 39 10.10 -11.51 -6.59
CA ASN A 39 9.93 -12.21 -5.31
C ASN A 39 11.24 -12.29 -4.50
N ALA A 40 11.18 -12.93 -3.34
CA ALA A 40 12.33 -13.09 -2.44
C ALA A 40 13.51 -13.84 -3.08
N ALA A 41 13.25 -14.73 -4.03
CA ALA A 41 14.26 -15.46 -4.80
C ALA A 41 14.78 -14.68 -6.03
N GLY A 42 14.33 -13.43 -6.22
CA GLY A 42 14.72 -12.60 -7.36
C GLY A 42 14.04 -12.94 -8.68
N VAL A 43 13.06 -13.84 -8.67
CA VAL A 43 12.30 -14.27 -9.85
C VAL A 43 11.23 -13.25 -10.17
N ASP A 44 11.09 -12.93 -11.46
CA ASP A 44 10.10 -11.98 -11.93
C ASP A 44 8.68 -12.54 -11.77
N PHE A 45 7.76 -11.68 -11.34
CA PHE A 45 6.33 -11.99 -11.31
C PHE A 45 5.65 -11.46 -12.57
N PRO A 46 4.68 -12.21 -13.14
CA PRO A 46 3.93 -11.71 -14.28
C PRO A 46 3.21 -10.40 -13.90
N PRO A 47 3.10 -9.45 -14.84
CA PRO A 47 2.32 -8.24 -14.63
C PRO A 47 0.84 -8.61 -14.42
N GLY A 48 0.17 -7.91 -13.52
CA GLY A 48 -1.24 -8.12 -13.23
C GLY A 48 -1.70 -7.29 -12.05
N GLU A 49 -3.00 -7.21 -11.85
CA GLU A 49 -3.58 -6.57 -10.67
C GLU A 49 -3.70 -7.59 -9.54
N VAL A 50 -3.56 -7.12 -8.30
CA VAL A 50 -3.75 -7.93 -7.09
C VAL A 50 -5.01 -7.45 -6.38
N SER A 51 -5.87 -8.38 -5.98
CA SER A 51 -7.07 -8.03 -5.21
C SER A 51 -6.73 -7.59 -3.79
N ALA A 52 -7.62 -6.80 -3.18
CA ALA A 52 -7.51 -6.47 -1.75
C ALA A 52 -7.49 -7.72 -0.86
N GLY A 53 -8.22 -8.78 -1.22
CA GLY A 53 -8.23 -10.06 -0.51
C GLY A 53 -6.85 -10.73 -0.45
N HIS A 54 -6.10 -10.77 -1.56
CA HIS A 54 -4.73 -11.29 -1.56
C HIS A 54 -3.78 -10.44 -0.69
N ILE A 55 -3.99 -9.12 -0.64
CA ILE A 55 -3.21 -8.25 0.26
C ILE A 55 -3.57 -8.52 1.72
N ALA A 56 -4.86 -8.63 2.05
CA ALA A 56 -5.34 -8.97 3.38
C ALA A 56 -4.79 -10.31 3.87
N GLU A 57 -4.80 -11.34 3.02
CA GLU A 57 -4.20 -12.64 3.32
C GLU A 57 -2.70 -12.50 3.60
N ALA A 58 -1.96 -11.76 2.77
CA ALA A 58 -0.53 -11.53 2.98
C ALA A 58 -0.25 -10.78 4.31
N ILE A 59 -1.15 -9.88 4.72
CA ILE A 59 -1.05 -9.16 6.00
C ILE A 59 -1.30 -10.13 7.17
N ARG A 60 -2.38 -10.91 7.11
CA ARG A 60 -2.74 -11.90 8.16
C ARG A 60 -1.65 -12.96 8.34
N ASN A 61 -0.98 -13.34 7.25
CA ASN A 61 0.13 -14.29 7.28
C ASN A 61 1.49 -13.68 7.61
N ASN A 62 1.57 -12.36 7.83
CA ASN A 62 2.82 -11.69 8.22
C ASN A 62 2.99 -11.73 9.76
N PRO A 63 3.97 -12.47 10.32
CA PRO A 63 4.15 -12.56 11.76
C PRO A 63 4.59 -11.24 12.42
N SER A 64 4.97 -10.24 11.63
CA SER A 64 5.28 -8.89 12.13
C SER A 64 4.05 -7.97 12.22
N TYR A 65 2.87 -8.43 11.77
CA TYR A 65 1.63 -7.68 11.91
C TYR A 65 0.91 -8.12 13.20
N ASN A 66 0.87 -7.21 14.17
CA ASN A 66 0.27 -7.45 15.49
C ASN A 66 -1.10 -6.78 15.65
N GLY A 67 -1.77 -6.45 14.54
CA GLY A 67 -2.95 -5.60 14.52
C GLY A 67 -2.63 -4.11 14.37
N GLY A 68 -3.66 -3.27 14.50
CA GLY A 68 -3.57 -1.82 14.36
C GLY A 68 -3.83 -1.30 12.92
N PRO A 69 -4.00 0.02 12.74
CA PRO A 69 -4.28 0.62 11.45
C PRO A 69 -3.16 0.36 10.42
N ILE A 70 -3.55 0.30 9.15
CA ILE A 70 -2.62 0.12 8.02
C ILE A 70 -2.32 1.46 7.36
N ARG A 71 -1.07 1.67 6.95
CA ARG A 71 -0.68 2.70 5.98
C ARG A 71 -0.19 2.05 4.69
N LEU A 72 -0.84 2.34 3.58
CA LEU A 72 -0.44 1.87 2.25
C LEU A 72 0.62 2.79 1.66
N ILE A 73 1.82 2.28 1.46
CA ILE A 73 2.83 2.92 0.60
C ILE A 73 2.63 2.36 -0.81
N SER A 74 1.58 2.84 -1.48
CA SER A 74 1.11 2.31 -2.76
C SER A 74 0.40 3.38 -3.60
N CYS A 75 1.01 3.78 -4.72
CA CYS A 75 0.56 4.88 -5.56
C CYS A 75 -0.93 4.80 -5.92
N HIS A 76 -1.65 5.92 -5.78
CA HIS A 76 -3.05 6.09 -6.16
C HIS A 76 -4.07 5.16 -5.47
N THR A 77 -3.68 4.30 -4.52
CA THR A 77 -4.63 3.36 -3.88
C THR A 77 -5.68 4.05 -3.02
N GLY A 78 -5.48 5.33 -2.70
CA GLY A 78 -6.44 6.17 -2.01
C GLY A 78 -7.42 6.92 -2.92
N VAL A 79 -7.45 6.72 -4.23
CA VAL A 79 -8.43 7.40 -5.13
C VAL A 79 -9.85 6.85 -4.95
N LEU A 80 -10.87 7.70 -5.11
CA LEU A 80 -12.29 7.28 -5.10
C LEU A 80 -12.88 7.06 -6.49
N LYS A 81 -12.11 7.33 -7.56
CA LYS A 81 -12.63 7.17 -8.92
C LYS A 81 -13.18 5.74 -9.06
N GLU A 82 -14.30 5.63 -9.77
CA GLU A 82 -14.84 4.35 -10.21
C GLU A 82 -13.73 3.57 -10.92
N VAL A 83 -13.05 2.71 -10.17
CA VAL A 83 -12.54 1.47 -10.74
C VAL A 83 -13.73 0.91 -11.49
N ALA A 84 -13.57 0.62 -12.79
CA ALA A 84 -14.66 0.35 -13.72
C ALA A 84 -15.70 -0.68 -13.23
N VAL A 85 -15.40 -1.40 -12.15
CA VAL A 85 -16.34 -2.18 -11.34
C VAL A 85 -15.94 -2.06 -9.84
N GLY A 86 -16.69 -1.34 -9.01
CA GLY A 86 -16.74 -1.60 -7.56
C GLY A 86 -16.09 -0.61 -6.58
N ILE A 87 -15.81 -1.10 -5.36
CA ILE A 87 -15.34 -0.36 -4.19
C ILE A 87 -13.84 -0.01 -4.35
N PRO A 88 -13.39 1.22 -3.99
CA PRO A 88 -11.98 1.59 -4.02
C PRO A 88 -11.09 0.59 -3.27
N THR A 89 -9.90 0.30 -3.82
CA THR A 89 -9.00 -0.75 -3.30
C THR A 89 -8.67 -0.59 -1.81
N ALA A 90 -8.35 0.64 -1.36
CA ALA A 90 -8.09 0.88 0.05
C ALA A 90 -9.33 0.70 0.94
N GLN A 91 -10.53 1.03 0.44
CA GLN A 91 -11.79 0.77 1.14
C GLN A 91 -12.10 -0.72 1.21
N ALA A 92 -11.88 -1.46 0.12
CA ALA A 92 -12.04 -2.90 0.10
C ALA A 92 -11.11 -3.58 1.11
N LEU A 93 -9.86 -3.11 1.23
CA LEU A 93 -8.92 -3.60 2.24
C LEU A 93 -9.36 -3.23 3.67
N ALA A 94 -9.86 -2.01 3.90
CA ALA A 94 -10.37 -1.59 5.20
C ALA A 94 -11.55 -2.45 5.65
N ASN A 95 -12.47 -2.75 4.74
CA ASN A 95 -13.59 -3.66 4.99
C ASN A 95 -13.10 -5.09 5.25
N GLU A 96 -12.20 -5.62 4.44
CA GLU A 96 -11.68 -6.98 4.60
C GLU A 96 -10.92 -7.16 5.93
N MET A 97 -10.11 -6.17 6.31
CA MET A 97 -9.29 -6.22 7.53
C MET A 97 -10.02 -5.73 8.78
N GLN A 98 -11.20 -5.11 8.63
CA GLN A 98 -11.99 -4.52 9.73
C GLN A 98 -11.20 -3.51 10.58
N ILE A 99 -10.32 -2.74 9.92
CA ILE A 99 -9.48 -1.69 10.55
C ILE A 99 -9.31 -0.48 9.63
N PRO A 100 -8.92 0.69 10.17
CA PRO A 100 -8.59 1.85 9.34
C PRO A 100 -7.42 1.59 8.38
N VAL A 101 -7.55 2.08 7.14
CA VAL A 101 -6.51 2.03 6.11
C VAL A 101 -6.24 3.43 5.59
N THR A 102 -5.01 3.92 5.72
CA THR A 102 -4.56 5.20 5.17
C THR A 102 -3.82 4.98 3.86
N ALA A 103 -4.21 5.67 2.79
CA ALA A 103 -3.69 5.46 1.44
C ALA A 103 -3.49 6.78 0.68
N PRO A 104 -2.50 6.88 -0.22
CA PRO A 104 -2.21 8.10 -0.95
C PRO A 104 -3.16 8.28 -2.13
N THR A 105 -3.65 9.49 -2.35
CA THR A 105 -4.52 9.81 -3.50
C THR A 105 -3.75 10.01 -4.81
N HIS A 106 -2.41 10.00 -4.77
CA HIS A 106 -1.53 10.10 -5.92
C HIS A 106 -0.32 9.17 -5.75
N GLU A 107 0.63 9.23 -6.69
CA GLU A 107 2.00 8.75 -6.50
C GLU A 107 2.56 9.12 -5.12
N VAL A 108 3.19 8.14 -4.47
CA VAL A 108 3.86 8.30 -3.18
C VAL A 108 5.32 7.90 -3.31
N GLY A 109 6.22 8.66 -2.70
CA GLY A 109 7.65 8.44 -2.87
C GLY A 109 8.49 8.89 -1.68
N ILE A 110 9.71 8.39 -1.65
CA ILE A 110 10.80 8.90 -0.81
C ILE A 110 11.94 9.34 -1.72
N TYR A 111 12.84 10.19 -1.21
CA TYR A 111 14.00 10.67 -1.96
C TYR A 111 15.28 10.09 -1.36
N PRO A 112 15.94 9.09 -2.00
CA PRO A 112 17.10 8.41 -1.40
C PRO A 112 18.23 9.34 -0.94
N SER A 113 18.39 10.49 -1.61
CA SER A 113 19.35 11.53 -1.26
C SER A 113 19.12 12.19 0.11
N ARG A 114 17.92 12.05 0.71
CA ARG A 114 17.54 12.66 1.98
C ARG A 114 17.76 11.76 3.21
N GLY A 115 18.27 10.55 3.04
CA GLY A 115 18.58 9.63 4.14
C GLY A 115 17.40 8.77 4.62
N LYS A 116 17.54 8.09 5.76
CA LYS A 116 16.50 7.21 6.33
C LYS A 116 15.56 7.99 7.25
N GLY A 117 14.38 7.40 7.54
CA GLY A 117 13.39 7.99 8.44
C GLY A 117 12.53 9.07 7.76
N GLN A 118 12.34 8.96 6.45
CA GLN A 118 11.54 9.90 5.68
C GLN A 118 10.05 9.60 5.83
N GLU A 119 9.25 10.64 6.04
CA GLU A 119 7.82 10.55 5.78
C GLU A 119 7.61 10.57 4.25
N PRO A 120 6.97 9.54 3.66
CA PRO A 120 6.76 9.51 2.21
C PRO A 120 5.82 10.63 1.78
N GLU A 121 6.15 11.29 0.68
CA GLU A 121 5.39 12.43 0.16
C GLU A 121 4.39 11.94 -0.89
N VAL A 122 3.14 12.44 -0.81
CA VAL A 122 2.16 12.26 -1.87
C VAL A 122 2.31 13.41 -2.87
N GLN A 123 2.56 13.07 -4.12
CA GLN A 123 2.94 14.03 -5.16
C GLN A 123 1.72 14.76 -5.76
N ASN A 124 1.99 15.78 -6.58
CA ASN A 124 1.01 16.48 -7.43
C ASN A 124 -0.22 17.03 -6.67
N GLY A 125 -0.01 17.52 -5.44
CA GLY A 125 -1.08 18.02 -4.59
C GLY A 125 -2.03 16.93 -4.05
N GLY A 126 -1.65 15.66 -4.21
CA GLY A 126 -2.32 14.55 -3.55
C GLY A 126 -2.10 14.59 -2.03
N TYR A 127 -2.86 13.75 -1.34
CA TYR A 127 -2.85 13.69 0.11
C TYR A 127 -3.07 12.25 0.60
N TRP A 128 -2.86 12.05 1.90
CA TRP A 128 -3.20 10.81 2.58
C TRP A 128 -4.68 10.79 2.94
N ARG A 129 -5.41 9.77 2.49
CA ARG A 129 -6.83 9.57 2.80
C ARG A 129 -6.97 8.34 3.69
N THR A 130 -7.75 8.47 4.76
CA THR A 130 -8.12 7.35 5.63
C THR A 130 -9.47 6.79 5.23
N PHE A 131 -9.54 5.47 5.11
CA PHE A 131 -10.75 4.69 4.89
C PHE A 131 -11.07 3.94 6.17
N LEU A 132 -12.30 4.10 6.67
CA LEU A 132 -12.79 3.34 7.82
C LEU A 132 -13.56 2.11 7.32
N PRO A 133 -13.55 1.00 8.07
CA PRO A 133 -14.40 -0.14 7.76
C PRO A 133 -15.86 0.29 7.70
N LEU A 134 -16.56 -0.12 6.64
CA LEU A 134 -18.01 -0.02 6.58
C LEU A 134 -18.58 -1.27 7.26
N PHE A 135 -19.39 -1.07 8.29
CA PHE A 135 -20.12 -2.14 8.95
C PHE A 135 -21.53 -2.18 8.34
N ASP A 136 -22.02 -3.38 8.06
CA ASP A 136 -23.43 -3.64 7.79
C ASP A 136 -24.26 -3.62 9.09
#